data_AF-A0A7X7F5M8-F1
#
_entry.id   AF-A0A7X7F5M8-F1
#
_cell.length_a   1.000
_cell.length_b   1.000
_cell.length_c   1.000
_cell.angle_alpha   90.00
_cell.angle_beta   90.00
_cell.angle_gamma   90.00
#
_symmetry.space_group_name_H-M   'P 1'
#
loop_
_entity.id
_entity.type
_entity.pdbx_description
1 polymer ?
#
loop_
_entity_poly.entity_id
_entity_poly.type
_entity_poly.pdbx_seq_one_letter_code
_entity_poly.pdbx_strand_id
1 'polypeptide(L)'
;DPDVVLVGEIRDLETAENAVQASLTGHLVFSTLHTNDAAGAFMRMIDMGVEPFLVSSTVEGIMAQRLVRTLCPECREAYTPDAADLPDDFPMAQLLESGQPVYRPVGCRQCRGTGYAGRLGIYELLVANDEIRQLASERVGSNVIKQAAMKAGMRTLRQDGWRKVLWGKTSVEEVLRVTKKD
;
A
#
# COMPACT_ATOMS: atom_id res chain seq x y z
N ASP A 1 3.27 -11.20 31.07
CA ASP A 1 3.44 -9.74 31.03
C ASP A 1 4.19 -9.37 29.76
N PRO A 2 3.50 -9.32 28.60
CA PRO A 2 4.13 -8.91 27.35
C PRO A 2 4.21 -7.38 27.26
N ASP A 3 5.20 -6.85 26.54
CA ASP A 3 5.20 -5.44 26.12
C ASP A 3 4.64 -5.29 24.69
N VAL A 4 4.84 -6.33 23.88
CA VAL A 4 4.47 -6.39 22.45
C VAL A 4 3.74 -7.69 22.19
N VAL A 5 2.62 -7.60 21.49
CA VAL A 5 1.80 -8.76 21.08
C VAL A 5 1.74 -8.81 19.56
N LEU A 6 2.00 -9.99 18.99
CA LEU A 6 1.80 -10.25 17.57
C LEU A 6 0.62 -11.22 17.40
N VAL A 7 -0.48 -10.72 16.86
CA VAL A 7 -1.60 -11.54 16.41
C VAL A 7 -1.34 -11.86 14.95
N GLY A 8 -1.26 -13.15 14.59
CA GLY A 8 -0.88 -13.52 13.22
C GLY A 8 -1.79 -12.89 12.16
N GLU A 9 -3.10 -13.00 12.34
CA GLU A 9 -4.10 -12.44 11.44
C GLU A 9 -5.42 -12.25 12.19
N ILE A 10 -6.13 -11.14 11.94
CA ILE A 10 -7.50 -10.92 12.40
C ILE A 10 -8.46 -11.35 11.29
N ARG A 11 -9.16 -12.46 11.52
CA ARG A 11 -10.14 -13.04 10.57
C ARG A 11 -11.59 -12.90 11.00
N ASP A 12 -11.81 -12.71 12.29
CA ASP A 12 -13.12 -12.70 12.94
C ASP A 12 -13.17 -11.64 14.05
N LEU A 13 -14.40 -11.40 14.55
CA LEU A 13 -14.67 -10.42 15.60
C LEU A 13 -13.93 -10.75 16.89
N GLU A 14 -13.96 -12.02 17.32
CA GLU A 14 -13.35 -12.45 18.58
C GLU A 14 -11.85 -12.14 18.61
N THR A 15 -11.14 -12.45 17.53
CA THR A 15 -9.70 -12.15 17.40
C THR A 15 -9.46 -10.63 17.37
N ALA A 16 -10.33 -9.88 16.70
CA ALA A 16 -10.23 -8.42 16.64
C ALA A 16 -10.43 -7.78 18.01
N GLU A 17 -11.44 -8.20 18.77
CA GLU A 17 -11.74 -7.71 20.12
C GLU A 17 -10.59 -8.00 21.07
N ASN A 18 -10.04 -9.22 21.06
CA ASN A 18 -8.89 -9.56 21.89
C ASN A 18 -7.66 -8.70 21.57
N ALA A 19 -7.40 -8.42 20.28
CA ALA A 19 -6.30 -7.54 19.86
C ALA A 19 -6.51 -6.09 20.34
N VAL A 20 -7.74 -5.58 20.21
CA VAL A 20 -8.13 -4.25 20.69
C VAL A 20 -8.01 -4.15 22.21
N GLN A 21 -8.46 -5.15 22.97
CA GLN A 21 -8.35 -5.18 24.43
C GLN A 21 -6.89 -5.22 24.89
N ALA A 22 -6.03 -5.99 24.21
CA ALA A 22 -4.60 -5.97 24.48
C ALA A 22 -4.01 -4.57 24.23
N SER A 23 -4.41 -3.90 23.15
CA SER A 23 -3.97 -2.52 22.86
C SER A 23 -4.43 -1.52 23.93
N LEU A 24 -5.70 -1.58 24.35
CA LEU A 24 -6.26 -0.70 25.39
C LEU A 24 -5.62 -0.87 26.76
N THR A 25 -5.07 -2.05 27.05
CA THR A 25 -4.34 -2.32 28.29
C THR A 25 -2.89 -1.87 28.25
N GLY A 26 -2.46 -1.20 27.17
CA GLY A 26 -1.15 -0.56 27.05
C GLY A 26 -0.11 -1.36 26.26
N HIS A 27 -0.51 -2.48 25.62
CA HIS A 27 0.39 -3.29 24.82
C HIS A 27 0.52 -2.75 23.39
N LEU A 28 1.72 -2.82 22.81
CA LEU A 28 1.87 -2.60 21.37
C LEU A 28 1.42 -3.85 20.61
N VAL A 29 0.37 -3.74 19.81
CA VAL A 29 -0.20 -4.88 19.08
C VAL A 29 0.08 -4.76 17.58
N PHE A 30 0.73 -5.78 17.02
CA PHE A 30 0.83 -5.98 15.58
C PHE A 30 -0.15 -7.06 15.13
N SER A 31 -0.80 -6.83 14.00
CA SER A 31 -1.63 -7.85 13.35
C SER A 31 -1.67 -7.68 11.84
N THR A 32 -2.24 -8.65 11.15
CA THR A 32 -2.49 -8.60 9.72
C THR A 32 -3.98 -8.71 9.41
N LEU A 33 -4.42 -7.99 8.38
CA LEU A 33 -5.77 -8.05 7.83
C LEU A 33 -5.69 -8.12 6.31
N HIS A 34 -6.67 -8.79 5.70
CA HIS A 34 -6.81 -8.81 4.25
C HIS A 34 -7.68 -7.64 3.75
N THR A 35 -7.04 -6.59 3.29
CA THR A 35 -7.68 -5.44 2.62
C THR A 35 -6.98 -5.06 1.33
N ASN A 36 -7.64 -4.22 0.51
CA ASN A 36 -7.07 -3.77 -0.77
C ASN A 36 -6.05 -2.64 -0.61
N ASP A 37 -6.22 -1.82 0.42
CA ASP A 37 -5.50 -0.60 0.76
C ASP A 37 -5.53 -0.38 2.29
N ALA A 38 -4.81 0.63 2.77
CA ALA A 38 -4.67 0.90 4.20
C ALA A 38 -5.97 1.45 4.82
N ALA A 39 -6.63 2.38 4.13
CA ALA A 39 -7.87 3.00 4.63
C ALA A 39 -9.02 1.98 4.80
N GLY A 40 -9.09 0.96 3.94
CA GLY A 40 -10.09 -0.10 4.01
C GLY A 40 -10.01 -0.97 5.26
N ALA A 41 -8.87 -0.99 5.98
CA ALA A 41 -8.74 -1.79 7.20
C ALA A 41 -9.55 -1.23 8.38
N PHE A 42 -9.75 0.09 8.48
CA PHE A 42 -10.70 0.67 9.45
C PHE A 42 -12.10 0.11 9.24
N MET A 43 -12.60 0.20 7.99
CA MET A 43 -13.93 -0.29 7.64
C MET A 43 -14.03 -1.80 7.81
N ARG A 44 -12.98 -2.56 7.46
CA ARG A 44 -12.97 -4.01 7.62
C ARG A 44 -13.14 -4.43 9.08
N MET A 45 -12.48 -3.74 10.03
CA MET A 45 -12.66 -3.99 11.46
C MET A 45 -14.07 -3.66 11.94
N ILE A 46 -14.63 -2.53 11.48
CA ILE A 46 -16.01 -2.13 11.79
C ILE A 46 -17.02 -3.14 11.23
N ASP A 47 -16.82 -3.60 9.99
CA ASP A 47 -17.67 -4.60 9.33
C ASP A 47 -17.60 -5.98 10.01
N MET A 48 -16.50 -6.29 10.70
CA MET A 48 -16.40 -7.49 11.53
C MET A 48 -17.20 -7.36 12.84
N GLY A 49 -17.59 -6.14 13.24
CA GLY A 49 -18.37 -5.87 14.44
C GLY A 49 -17.63 -5.12 15.52
N VAL A 50 -16.37 -4.71 15.30
CA VAL A 50 -15.64 -3.90 16.27
C VAL A 50 -16.26 -2.51 16.32
N GLU A 51 -16.53 -2.01 17.53
CA GLU A 51 -17.11 -0.67 17.68
C GLU A 51 -16.20 0.41 17.09
N PRO A 52 -16.71 1.35 16.27
CA PRO A 52 -15.88 2.34 15.57
C PRO A 52 -14.99 3.17 16.48
N PHE A 53 -15.48 3.52 17.67
CA PHE A 53 -14.69 4.25 18.67
C PHE A 53 -13.47 3.44 19.15
N LEU A 54 -13.59 2.12 19.24
CA LEU A 54 -12.47 1.25 19.61
C LEU A 54 -11.44 1.19 18.47
N VAL A 55 -11.89 1.06 17.22
CA VAL A 55 -11.00 1.08 16.06
C VAL A 55 -10.26 2.43 15.98
N SER A 56 -10.97 3.55 16.12
CA SER A 56 -10.37 4.89 16.03
C SER A 56 -9.43 5.21 17.19
N SER A 57 -9.68 4.69 18.39
CA SER A 57 -8.82 4.94 19.56
C SER A 57 -7.60 4.04 19.64
N THR A 58 -7.67 2.81 19.10
CA THR A 58 -6.58 1.81 19.25
C THR A 58 -5.66 1.67 18.05
N VAL A 59 -6.08 2.06 16.85
CA VAL A 59 -5.25 1.93 15.64
C VAL A 59 -4.32 3.13 15.50
N GLU A 60 -3.03 2.89 15.63
CA GLU A 60 -1.97 3.92 15.43
C GLU A 60 -1.56 4.08 13.98
N GLY A 61 -1.58 3.00 13.20
CA GLY A 61 -1.22 3.03 11.79
C GLY A 61 -1.50 1.73 11.08
N ILE A 62 -1.63 1.81 9.77
CA ILE A 62 -1.94 0.69 8.90
C ILE A 62 -0.98 0.73 7.71
N MET A 63 -0.29 -0.39 7.48
CA MET A 63 0.55 -0.57 6.30
C MET A 63 -0.13 -1.53 5.32
N ALA A 64 -0.55 -1.02 4.17
CA ALA A 64 -0.86 -1.85 3.03
C ALA A 64 0.41 -2.10 2.21
N GLN A 65 0.55 -3.32 1.70
CA GLN A 65 1.71 -3.72 0.90
C GLN A 65 1.32 -4.63 -0.25
N ARG A 66 2.07 -4.54 -1.35
CA ARG A 66 2.01 -5.50 -2.47
C ARG A 66 3.42 -5.79 -2.97
N LEU A 67 3.59 -6.93 -3.64
CA LEU A 67 4.85 -7.29 -4.30
C LEU A 67 4.74 -7.06 -5.79
N VAL A 68 5.69 -6.31 -6.34
CA VAL A 68 5.92 -6.20 -7.79
C VAL A 68 7.17 -7.00 -8.16
N ARG A 69 7.18 -7.59 -9.35
CA ARG A 69 8.38 -8.21 -9.92
C ARG A 69 9.43 -7.15 -10.20
N THR A 70 10.69 -7.49 -9.95
CA THR A 70 11.83 -6.60 -10.25
C THR A 70 12.30 -6.84 -11.67
N LEU A 71 12.58 -5.78 -12.43
CA LEU A 71 13.13 -5.91 -13.78
C LEU A 71 14.47 -6.64 -13.76
N CYS A 72 14.68 -7.54 -14.73
CA CYS A 72 15.93 -8.25 -14.88
C CYS A 72 17.05 -7.25 -15.23
N PRO A 73 18.15 -7.18 -14.46
CA PRO A 73 19.22 -6.21 -14.71
C PRO A 73 19.96 -6.47 -16.03
N GLU A 74 19.97 -7.72 -16.49
CA GLU A 74 20.69 -8.17 -17.70
C GLU A 74 19.99 -7.82 -19.01
N CYS A 75 18.66 -7.70 -19.00
CA CYS A 75 17.87 -7.57 -20.22
C CYS A 75 16.79 -6.50 -20.15
N ARG A 76 16.79 -5.63 -19.14
CA ARG A 76 15.88 -4.48 -19.13
C ARG A 76 16.29 -3.52 -20.24
N GLU A 77 15.30 -2.99 -20.95
CA GLU A 77 15.52 -2.04 -22.05
C GLU A 77 14.98 -0.67 -21.65
N ALA A 78 15.80 0.36 -21.85
CA ALA A 78 15.42 1.74 -21.64
C ALA A 78 14.46 2.21 -22.74
N TYR A 79 13.39 2.90 -22.35
CA TYR A 79 12.46 3.52 -23.30
C TYR A 79 11.83 4.78 -22.68
N THR A 80 11.33 5.65 -23.56
CA THR A 80 10.51 6.79 -23.17
C THR A 80 9.06 6.48 -23.56
N PRO A 81 8.14 6.27 -22.60
CA PRO A 81 6.73 6.04 -22.90
C PRO A 81 6.11 7.27 -23.52
N ASP A 82 5.22 7.05 -24.49
CA ASP A 82 4.36 8.11 -25.00
C ASP A 82 3.30 8.46 -23.95
N ALA A 83 2.88 9.73 -23.91
CA ALA A 83 1.86 10.20 -22.96
C ALA A 83 0.52 9.47 -23.13
N ALA A 84 0.22 8.97 -24.33
CA ALA A 84 -0.98 8.18 -24.61
C ALA A 84 -0.95 6.77 -23.99
N ASP A 85 0.25 6.25 -23.68
CA ASP A 85 0.43 4.88 -23.16
C ASP A 85 0.45 4.82 -21.64
N LEU A 86 0.57 5.98 -20.96
CA LEU A 86 0.50 6.08 -19.51
C LEU A 86 -0.92 6.45 -19.07
N PRO A 87 -1.44 5.82 -18.01
CA PRO A 87 -2.65 6.31 -17.36
C PRO A 87 -2.51 7.77 -16.91
N ASP A 88 -3.63 8.48 -16.86
CA ASP A 88 -3.72 9.89 -16.47
C ASP A 88 -3.20 10.18 -15.05
N ASP A 89 -3.21 9.17 -14.18
CA ASP A 89 -2.70 9.27 -12.81
C ASP A 89 -1.20 8.96 -12.67
N PHE A 90 -0.52 8.63 -13.78
CA PHE A 90 0.94 8.50 -13.83
C PHE A 90 1.54 9.84 -14.27
N PRO A 91 2.29 10.54 -13.40
CA PRO A 91 2.68 11.92 -13.66
C PRO A 91 3.81 11.98 -14.68
N MET A 92 3.43 12.08 -15.96
CA MET A 92 4.36 12.24 -17.10
C MET A 92 5.30 13.44 -16.90
N ALA A 93 4.83 14.52 -16.28
CA ALA A 93 5.66 15.65 -15.91
C ALA A 93 6.88 15.24 -15.07
N GLN A 94 6.70 14.37 -14.06
CA GLN A 94 7.80 13.88 -13.23
C GLN A 94 8.80 13.04 -14.03
N LEU A 95 8.32 12.26 -15.00
CA LEU A 95 9.18 11.49 -15.88
C LEU A 95 10.02 12.43 -16.77
N LEU A 96 9.38 13.40 -17.41
CA LEU A 96 10.06 14.39 -18.26
C LEU A 96 11.07 15.22 -17.46
N GLU A 97 10.69 15.68 -16.27
CA GLU A 97 11.57 16.44 -15.35
C GLU A 97 12.77 15.61 -14.87
N SER A 98 12.59 14.30 -14.65
CA SER A 98 13.69 13.43 -14.24
C SER A 98 14.78 13.32 -15.31
N GLY A 99 14.43 13.48 -16.59
CA GLY A 99 15.31 13.25 -17.73
C GLY A 99 15.82 11.81 -17.86
N GLN A 100 15.30 10.87 -17.06
CA GLN A 100 15.71 9.47 -17.06
C GLN A 100 14.73 8.61 -17.85
N PRO A 101 15.22 7.62 -18.62
CA PRO A 101 14.34 6.64 -19.23
C PRO A 101 13.73 5.74 -18.17
N VAL A 102 12.54 5.23 -18.44
CA VAL A 102 11.99 4.08 -17.72
C VAL A 102 12.38 2.80 -18.45
N TYR A 103 12.10 1.65 -17.83
CA TYR A 103 12.58 0.37 -18.32
C TYR A 103 11.43 -0.61 -18.52
N ARG A 104 11.52 -1.40 -19.59
CA ARG A 104 10.57 -2.48 -19.92
C ARG A 104 11.25 -3.86 -19.89
N PRO A 105 10.49 -4.94 -19.60
CA PRO A 105 11.01 -6.30 -19.66
C PRO A 105 11.24 -6.74 -21.12
N VAL A 106 12.37 -7.39 -21.41
CA VAL A 106 12.61 -8.05 -22.71
C VAL A 106 12.60 -9.58 -22.60
N GLY A 107 13.34 -10.11 -21.62
CA GLY A 107 13.51 -11.55 -21.45
C GLY A 107 14.88 -12.03 -21.96
N CYS A 108 15.54 -12.84 -21.15
CA CYS A 108 16.81 -13.48 -21.48
C CYS A 108 16.96 -14.80 -20.72
N ARG A 109 18.06 -15.51 -20.95
CA ARG A 109 18.35 -16.79 -20.27
C ARG A 109 18.39 -16.65 -18.73
N GLN A 110 18.90 -15.54 -18.21
CA GLN A 110 19.05 -15.34 -16.75
C GLN A 110 17.70 -15.21 -16.03
N CYS A 111 16.74 -14.52 -16.63
CA CYS A 111 15.38 -14.41 -16.11
C CYS A 111 14.41 -15.46 -16.68
N ARG A 112 14.94 -16.49 -17.37
CA ARG A 112 14.17 -17.57 -18.01
C ARG A 112 13.08 -17.04 -18.95
N GLY A 113 13.40 -15.99 -19.71
CA GLY A 113 12.51 -15.36 -20.69
C GLY A 113 11.44 -14.45 -20.10
N THR A 114 11.36 -14.25 -18.79
CA THR A 114 10.26 -13.45 -18.19
C THR A 114 10.49 -11.94 -18.25
N GLY A 115 11.75 -11.50 -18.37
CA GLY A 115 12.14 -10.08 -18.23
C GLY A 115 12.19 -9.58 -16.79
N TYR A 116 11.94 -10.44 -15.81
CA TYR A 116 11.94 -10.10 -14.39
C TYR A 116 12.81 -11.05 -13.56
N ALA A 117 13.49 -10.55 -12.53
CA ALA A 117 14.31 -11.33 -11.62
C ALA A 117 14.17 -10.80 -10.19
N GLY A 118 13.39 -11.51 -9.37
CA GLY A 118 13.10 -11.12 -7.98
C GLY A 118 11.81 -10.33 -7.82
N ARG A 119 11.58 -9.85 -6.60
CA ARG A 119 10.41 -9.08 -6.20
C ARG A 119 10.83 -7.96 -5.26
N LEU A 120 10.09 -6.87 -5.27
CA LEU A 120 10.24 -5.76 -4.33
C LEU A 120 8.86 -5.32 -3.82
N GLY A 121 8.80 -4.86 -2.59
CA GLY A 121 7.55 -4.37 -1.99
C GLY A 121 7.23 -2.96 -2.45
N ILE A 122 5.95 -2.68 -2.68
CA ILE A 122 5.36 -1.33 -2.69
C ILE A 122 4.50 -1.16 -1.46
N TYR A 123 4.56 0.02 -0.85
CA TYR A 123 4.03 0.27 0.49
C TYR A 123 3.18 1.53 0.51
N GLU A 124 2.11 1.45 1.29
CA GLU A 124 1.22 2.54 1.63
C GLU A 124 1.07 2.53 3.15
N LEU A 125 1.55 3.59 3.79
CA LEU A 125 1.55 3.72 5.24
C LEU A 125 0.61 4.85 5.65
N LEU A 126 -0.53 4.47 6.21
CA LEU A 126 -1.49 5.37 6.81
C LEU A 126 -1.16 5.50 8.31
N VAL A 127 -0.85 6.70 8.76
CA VAL A 127 -0.65 6.99 10.19
C VAL A 127 -1.91 7.67 10.72
N ALA A 128 -2.50 7.16 11.79
CA ALA A 128 -3.77 7.66 12.31
C ALA A 128 -3.58 8.98 13.06
N ASN A 129 -4.07 10.07 12.47
CA ASN A 129 -4.18 11.38 13.11
C ASN A 129 -5.62 11.66 13.57
N ASP A 130 -5.86 12.79 14.23
CA ASP A 130 -7.17 13.14 14.77
C ASP A 130 -8.27 13.17 13.70
N GLU A 131 -7.99 13.70 12.50
CA GLU A 131 -8.94 13.74 11.38
C GLU A 131 -9.32 12.32 10.92
N ILE A 132 -8.34 11.43 10.74
CA ILE A 132 -8.57 10.04 10.35
C ILE A 132 -9.37 9.29 11.41
N ARG A 133 -9.03 9.49 12.69
CA ARG A 133 -9.73 8.86 13.82
C ARG A 133 -11.18 9.31 13.89
N GLN A 134 -11.44 10.60 13.68
CA GLN A 134 -12.80 11.14 13.60
C GLN A 134 -13.58 10.51 12.43
N LEU A 135 -13.02 10.52 11.22
CA LEU A 135 -13.67 9.94 10.04
C LEU A 135 -13.97 8.45 10.21
N ALA A 136 -13.06 7.68 10.83
CA ALA A 136 -13.27 6.27 11.13
C ALA A 136 -14.39 6.07 12.17
N SER A 137 -14.43 6.88 13.22
CA SER A 137 -15.47 6.84 14.26
C SER A 137 -16.86 7.17 13.71
N GLU A 138 -16.93 8.11 12.75
CA GLU A 138 -18.15 8.50 12.04
C GLU A 138 -18.57 7.49 10.95
N ARG A 139 -17.82 6.39 10.78
CA ARG A 139 -18.04 5.35 9.75
C ARG A 139 -18.05 5.92 8.33
N VAL A 140 -17.24 6.95 8.08
CA VAL A 140 -17.13 7.55 6.75
C VAL A 140 -16.43 6.57 5.81
N GLY A 141 -16.90 6.48 4.56
CA GLY A 141 -16.35 5.55 3.57
C GLY A 141 -14.83 5.67 3.40
N SER A 142 -14.17 4.54 3.16
CA SER A 142 -12.70 4.43 3.10
C SER A 142 -12.04 5.39 2.11
N ASN A 143 -12.72 5.78 1.03
CA ASN A 143 -12.21 6.77 0.08
C ASN A 143 -11.96 8.14 0.73
N VAL A 144 -12.82 8.59 1.64
CA VAL A 144 -12.65 9.88 2.33
C VAL A 144 -11.47 9.80 3.29
N ILE A 145 -11.36 8.71 4.05
CA ILE A 145 -10.21 8.45 4.93
C ILE A 145 -8.91 8.44 4.12
N LYS A 146 -8.90 7.78 2.95
CA LYS A 146 -7.75 7.74 2.05
C LYS A 146 -7.35 9.14 1.60
N GLN A 147 -8.30 9.99 1.20
CA GLN A 147 -8.01 11.36 0.79
C GLN A 147 -7.45 12.20 1.94
N ALA A 148 -8.01 12.08 3.15
CA ALA A 148 -7.47 12.75 4.34
C ALA A 148 -6.04 12.28 4.65
N ALA A 149 -5.78 10.97 4.58
CA ALA A 149 -4.45 10.41 4.77
C ALA A 149 -3.45 10.90 3.71
N MET A 150 -3.85 10.96 2.43
CA MET A 150 -3.01 11.49 1.35
C MET A 150 -2.67 12.97 1.57
N LYS A 151 -3.64 13.77 2.00
CA LYS A 151 -3.43 15.18 2.39
C LYS A 151 -2.47 15.31 3.57
N ALA A 152 -2.49 14.35 4.49
CA ALA A 152 -1.56 14.23 5.61
C ALA A 152 -0.17 13.66 5.22
N GLY A 153 0.09 13.40 3.93
CA GLY A 153 1.40 12.97 3.43
C GLY A 153 1.53 11.46 3.18
N MET A 154 0.45 10.68 3.31
CA MET A 154 0.46 9.28 2.90
C MET A 154 0.72 9.16 1.39
N ARG A 155 1.64 8.28 1.03
CA ARG A 155 1.86 7.85 -0.35
C ARG A 155 1.07 6.57 -0.61
N THR A 156 0.33 6.52 -1.71
CA THR A 156 -0.42 5.32 -2.08
C THR A 156 0.48 4.22 -2.62
N LEU A 157 -0.04 2.98 -2.68
CA LEU A 157 0.66 1.86 -3.33
C LEU A 157 1.06 2.20 -4.77
N ARG A 158 0.18 2.89 -5.50
CA ARG A 158 0.37 3.27 -6.90
C ARG A 158 1.44 4.33 -7.07
N GLN A 159 1.45 5.35 -6.22
CA GLN A 159 2.48 6.39 -6.20
C GLN A 159 3.86 5.82 -5.81
N ASP A 160 3.92 4.92 -4.83
CA ASP A 160 5.17 4.26 -4.46
C ASP A 160 5.67 3.32 -5.58
N GLY A 161 4.75 2.61 -6.24
CA GLY A 161 5.04 1.84 -7.45
C GLY A 161 5.64 2.70 -8.56
N TRP A 162 5.03 3.85 -8.86
CA TRP A 162 5.54 4.78 -9.87
C TRP A 162 6.95 5.26 -9.56
N ARG A 163 7.24 5.62 -8.31
CA ARG A 163 8.61 5.98 -7.90
C ARG A 163 9.62 4.87 -8.18
N LYS A 164 9.24 3.61 -7.98
CA LYS A 164 10.08 2.44 -8.30
C LYS A 164 10.23 2.18 -9.79
N VAL A 165 9.28 2.61 -10.61
CA VAL A 165 9.41 2.66 -12.08
C VAL A 165 10.45 3.69 -12.48
N LEU A 166 10.37 4.92 -11.94
CA LEU A 166 11.36 5.97 -12.20
C LEU A 166 12.77 5.56 -11.78
N TRP A 167 12.91 4.75 -10.73
CA TRP A 167 14.21 4.18 -10.31
C TRP A 167 14.66 2.96 -11.15
N GLY A 168 13.92 2.60 -12.20
CA GLY A 168 14.21 1.47 -13.06
C GLY A 168 14.21 0.11 -12.36
N LYS A 169 13.46 -0.02 -11.25
CA LYS A 169 13.38 -1.26 -10.45
C LYS A 169 12.24 -2.16 -10.90
N THR A 170 11.13 -1.59 -11.36
CA THR A 170 9.96 -2.31 -11.89
C THR A 170 9.48 -1.63 -13.17
N SER A 171 8.54 -2.24 -13.88
CA SER A 171 7.91 -1.68 -15.09
C SER A 171 6.58 -0.99 -14.77
N VAL A 172 6.12 -0.14 -15.70
CA VAL A 172 4.77 0.46 -15.66
C VAL A 172 3.71 -0.64 -15.62
N GLU A 173 3.80 -1.61 -16.54
CA GLU A 173 2.90 -2.76 -16.64
C GLU A 173 2.73 -3.46 -15.28
N GLU A 174 3.82 -3.65 -14.56
CA GLU A 174 3.81 -4.37 -13.30
C GLU A 174 3.11 -3.59 -12.18
N VAL A 175 3.25 -2.27 -12.15
CA VAL A 175 2.52 -1.42 -11.20
C VAL A 175 1.02 -1.43 -11.52
N LEU A 176 0.65 -1.34 -12.79
CA LEU A 176 -0.75 -1.40 -13.23
C LEU A 176 -1.40 -2.74 -12.92
N ARG A 177 -0.64 -3.85 -13.05
CA ARG A 177 -1.12 -5.19 -12.75
C ARG A 177 -1.47 -5.38 -11.27
N VAL A 178 -0.72 -4.74 -10.36
CA VAL A 178 -0.91 -4.97 -8.93
C VAL A 178 -1.63 -3.84 -8.20
N THR A 179 -1.86 -2.67 -8.81
CA THR A 179 -2.53 -1.53 -8.16
C THR A 179 -3.82 -1.13 -8.89
N LYS A 180 -4.79 -0.59 -8.15
CA LYS A 180 -5.99 0.04 -8.74
C LYS A 180 -5.75 1.53 -8.94
N LYS A 181 -6.50 2.15 -9.84
CA LYS A 181 -6.52 3.61 -9.99
C LYS A 181 -7.01 4.22 -8.67
N ASP A 182 -6.31 5.26 -8.21
CA ASP A 182 -6.60 5.95 -6.95
C ASP A 182 -7.71 6.99 -7.07
#